data_AF-K1YZG2-F1
#
_entry.id   AF-K1YZG2-F1
#
_cell.length_a   1.000
_cell.length_b   1.000
_cell.length_c   1.000
_cell.angle_alpha   90.00
_cell.angle_beta   90.00
_cell.angle_gamma   90.00
#
_symmetry.space_group_name_H-M   'P 1'
#
loop_
_entity.id
_entity.type
_entity.pdbx_description
1 polymer ?
#
loop_
_entity_poly.entity_id
_entity_poly.type
_entity_poly.pdbx_seq_one_letter_code
_entity_poly.pdbx_strand_id
1 'polypeptide(L)' 'MNLDYVLAKRELRPESDAREALAYAIHLEKGSIDFYQRMSKGCEGAPMSALFKKMLADESRHLQELEDLYERHFMAEN' A
#
# COMPACT_ATOMS: atom_id res chain seq x y z
N MET A 1 3.07 9.07 -11.53
CA MET A 1 3.45 7.88 -12.34
C MET A 1 2.41 6.81 -12.04
N ASN A 2 1.82 6.16 -13.06
CA ASN A 2 0.74 5.18 -12.86
C ASN A 2 1.38 3.79 -12.66
N LEU A 3 1.74 3.50 -11.40
CA LEU A 3 2.49 2.29 -10.97
C LEU A 3 1.68 0.99 -11.08
N ASP A 4 0.38 1.08 -11.42
CA ASP A 4 -0.53 -0.08 -11.48
C ASP A 4 -0.14 -1.10 -12.56
N TYR A 5 0.56 -0.68 -13.62
CA TYR A 5 0.98 -1.57 -14.71
C TYR A 5 2.17 -2.49 -14.33
N VAL A 6 3.00 -2.09 -13.37
CA VAL A 6 4.18 -2.87 -12.94
C VAL A 6 3.81 -3.85 -11.81
N LEU A 7 2.72 -3.58 -11.08
CA LEU A 7 2.25 -4.34 -9.92
C LEU A 7 1.06 -5.24 -10.26
N ALA A 8 1.12 -5.97 -11.38
CA ALA A 8 0.23 -7.11 -11.55
C ALA A 8 0.42 -8.05 -10.35
N LYS A 9 -0.67 -8.35 -9.63
CA LYS A 9 -0.78 -9.15 -8.40
C LYS A 9 0.10 -10.42 -8.47
N ARG A 10 1.39 -10.27 -8.18
CA ARG A 10 2.37 -11.35 -8.19
C ARG A 10 2.32 -11.97 -6.81
N GLU A 11 1.77 -13.17 -6.72
CA GLU A 11 1.81 -13.94 -5.49
C GLU A 11 3.27 -14.21 -5.11
N LEU A 12 3.61 -13.98 -3.84
CA LEU A 12 4.93 -14.31 -3.31
C LEU A 12 5.15 -15.81 -3.36
N ARG A 13 6.37 -16.19 -3.73
CA ARG A 13 6.84 -17.59 -3.76
C ARG A 13 7.99 -17.76 -2.78
N PRO A 14 8.32 -18.99 -2.38
CA PRO A 14 9.49 -19.23 -1.52
C PRO A 14 10.79 -18.65 -2.07
N GLU A 15 10.90 -18.51 -3.38
CA GLU A 15 12.07 -18.00 -4.10
C GLU A 15 12.01 -16.48 -4.36
N SER A 16 10.94 -15.80 -3.94
CA SER A 16 10.79 -14.36 -4.17
C SER A 16 11.87 -13.56 -3.44
N ASP A 17 12.43 -12.59 -4.16
CA ASP A 17 13.46 -11.72 -3.61
C ASP A 17 12.86 -10.54 -2.82
N ALA A 18 13.73 -9.74 -2.19
CA ALA A 18 13.31 -8.60 -1.39
C ALA A 18 12.57 -7.53 -2.22
N ARG A 19 12.88 -7.40 -3.52
CA ARG A 19 12.22 -6.44 -4.41
C ARG A 19 10.79 -6.89 -4.71
N GLU A 20 10.59 -8.16 -4.99
CA GLU A 20 9.26 -8.76 -5.18
C GLU A 20 8.43 -8.70 -3.90
N ALA A 21 9.03 -8.97 -2.74
CA ALA A 21 8.39 -8.83 -1.44
C ALA A 21 7.93 -7.40 -1.16
N LEU A 22 8.79 -6.40 -1.41
CA LEU A 22 8.43 -4.99 -1.24
C LEU A 22 7.32 -4.55 -2.20
N ALA A 23 7.44 -4.92 -3.48
CA ALA A 23 6.43 -4.60 -4.48
C ALA A 23 5.06 -5.18 -4.10
N TYR A 24 5.04 -6.41 -3.55
CA TYR A 24 3.82 -7.02 -3.04
C TYR A 24 3.25 -6.27 -1.84
N ALA A 25 4.08 -5.88 -0.87
CA ALA A 25 3.63 -5.09 0.29
C ALA A 25 3.03 -3.74 -0.13
N ILE A 26 3.69 -3.00 -1.04
CA ILE A 26 3.18 -1.75 -1.62
C ILE A 26 1.80 -1.97 -2.27
N HIS A 27 1.63 -3.08 -3.00
CA HIS A 27 0.35 -3.41 -3.62
C HIS A 27 -0.75 -3.66 -2.56
N LEU A 28 -0.43 -4.36 -1.47
CA LEU A 28 -1.37 -4.56 -0.36
C LEU A 28 -1.79 -3.23 0.26
N GLU A 29 -0.86 -2.33 0.55
CA GLU A 29 -1.19 -1.02 1.14
C GLU A 29 -2.11 -0.19 0.25
N LYS A 30 -1.87 -0.17 -1.07
CA LYS A 30 -2.77 0.49 -2.02
C LYS A 30 -4.19 -0.08 -1.97
N GLY A 31 -4.31 -1.40 -1.84
CA GLY A 31 -5.60 -2.08 -1.64
C GLY A 31 -6.27 -1.71 -0.32
N SER A 32 -5.53 -1.68 0.78
CA SER A 32 -6.02 -1.29 2.11
C SER A 32 -6.49 0.16 2.15
N ILE A 33 -5.77 1.08 1.49
CA ILE A 33 -6.15 2.49 1.34
C ILE A 33 -7.49 2.62 0.63
N ASP A 34 -7.67 1.97 -0.53
CA ASP A 34 -8.95 2.00 -1.26
C ASP A 34 -10.08 1.41 -0.40
N PHE A 35 -9.83 0.31 0.29
CA PHE A 35 -10.80 -0.32 1.20
C PHE A 35 -11.23 0.64 2.32
N TYR A 36 -10.28 1.17 3.10
CA TYR A 36 -10.60 2.05 4.23
C TYR A 36 -11.18 3.40 3.79
N GLN A 37 -10.80 3.90 2.61
CA GLN A 37 -11.42 5.08 2.04
C GLN A 37 -12.90 4.84 1.71
N ARG A 38 -13.25 3.70 1.09
CA ARG A 38 -14.64 3.32 0.82
C ARG A 38 -15.43 3.13 2.10
N MET A 39 -14.86 2.45 3.09
CA MET A 39 -15.51 2.21 4.40
C MET A 39 -15.74 3.52 5.17
N SER A 40 -14.74 4.41 5.20
CA SER A 40 -14.89 5.73 5.84
C SER A 40 -16.01 6.55 5.22
N LYS A 41 -16.17 6.50 3.89
CA LYS A 41 -17.24 7.20 3.16
C LYS A 41 -18.60 6.54 3.41
N GLY A 42 -18.68 5.21 3.37
CA GLY A 42 -19.92 4.47 3.62
C GLY A 42 -20.45 4.60 5.05
N CYS A 43 -19.58 4.90 6.02
CA CYS A 43 -19.94 5.10 7.42
C CYS A 43 -19.97 6.57 7.85
N GLU A 44 -20.02 7.53 6.92
CA GLU A 44 -20.00 8.96 7.27
C GLU A 44 -21.11 9.33 8.27
N GLY A 45 -20.75 10.07 9.33
CA GLY A 45 -21.65 10.38 10.44
C GLY A 45 -21.77 9.30 11.53
N ALA A 46 -21.32 8.06 11.27
CA ALA A 46 -21.26 7.01 12.29
C ALA A 46 -19.93 7.06 13.08
N PRO A 47 -19.91 6.65 14.36
CA PRO A 47 -18.68 6.59 15.17
C PRO A 47 -17.54 5.79 14.51
N MET A 48 -17.88 4.77 13.73
CA MET A 48 -16.92 3.90 13.05
C MET A 48 -16.14 4.62 11.92
N SER A 49 -16.66 5.73 11.39
CA SER A 49 -15.93 6.53 10.38
C SER A 49 -14.58 7.02 10.90
N ALA A 50 -14.50 7.43 12.16
CA ALA A 50 -13.25 7.90 12.76
C ALA A 50 -12.18 6.80 12.81
N LEU A 51 -12.58 5.56 13.08
CA LEU A 51 -11.69 4.41 13.06
C LEU A 51 -11.14 4.17 11.65
N PHE A 52 -12.00 4.14 10.63
CA PHE A 52 -11.57 3.93 9.25
C PHE A 52 -10.70 5.08 8.72
N LYS A 53 -10.96 6.32 9.12
CA LYS A 53 -10.08 7.46 8.81
C LYS A 53 -8.69 7.30 9.42
N LYS A 54 -8.61 6.78 10.65
CA LYS A 54 -7.33 6.48 11.29
C LYS A 54 -6.57 5.38 10.55
N MET A 55 -7.23 4.26 10.26
CA MET A 55 -6.60 3.16 9.50
C MET A 55 -6.12 3.64 8.13
N LEU A 56 -6.94 4.41 7.40
CA LEU A 56 -6.55 5.02 6.13
C LEU A 56 -5.27 5.86 6.25
N ALA A 57 -5.13 6.65 7.31
CA ALA A 57 -3.94 7.46 7.54
C ALA A 57 -2.71 6.60 7.86
N ASP A 58 -2.88 5.53 8.63
CA ASP A 58 -1.81 4.58 8.94
C ASP A 58 -1.30 3.88 7.67
N GLU A 59 -2.19 3.34 6.83
CA GLU A 59 -1.77 2.67 5.58
C GLU A 59 -1.17 3.64 4.57
N SER A 60 -1.63 4.90 4.55
CA SER A 60 -1.00 5.95 3.72
C SER A 60 0.45 6.21 4.15
N ARG A 61 0.73 6.19 5.45
CA ARG A 61 2.09 6.32 5.99
C ARG A 61 2.92 5.08 5.69
N HIS A 62 2.37 3.87 5.87
CA HIS A 62 3.06 2.63 5.54
C HIS A 62 3.42 2.57 4.04
N LEU A 63 2.49 2.96 3.16
CA LEU A 63 2.75 3.04 1.72
C LEU A 63 3.96 3.93 1.42
N GLN A 64 3.99 5.14 1.99
CA GLN A 64 5.13 6.06 1.80
C GLN A 64 6.44 5.44 2.30
N GLU A 65 6.45 4.85 3.49
CA GLU A 65 7.65 4.22 4.06
C GLU A 65 8.17 3.07 3.18
N LEU A 66 7.27 2.28 2.58
CA LEU A 66 7.63 1.20 1.66
C LEU A 66 8.10 1.71 0.30
N GLU A 67 7.47 2.75 -0.26
CA GLU A 67 7.91 3.39 -1.51
C GLU A 67 9.31 4.02 -1.32
N ASP A 68 9.56 4.72 -0.22
CA ASP A 68 10.88 5.26 0.14
C ASP A 68 11.94 4.16 0.31
N LEU A 69 11.55 3.01 0.89
CA LEU A 69 12.44 1.86 1.01
C LEU A 69 12.76 1.26 -0.37
N TYR A 70 11.77 1.17 -1.25
CA TYR A 70 11.94 0.67 -2.61
C TYR A 70 12.91 1.55 -3.38
N GLU A 71 12.71 2.87 -3.34
CA GLU A 71 13.56 3.83 -4.04
C GLU A 71 15.01 3.75 -3.57
N ARG A 72 15.23 3.77 -2.25
CA ARG A 72 16.57 3.73 -1.65
C ARG A 72 17.36 2.47 -2.01
N HIS A 73 16.70 1.31 -2.13
CA HIS A 73 17.39 0.04 -2.32
C HIS A 73 17.39 -0.47 -3.77
N PHE A 74 16.48 -0.01 -4.62
CA PHE A 74 16.29 -0.58 -5.96
C PHE A 74 16.20 0.43 -7.10
N MET A 75 16.09 1.74 -6.82
CA MET A 75 16.10 2.79 -7.86
C MET A 75 17.29 3.76 -7.77
N ALA A 76 18.06 3.75 -6.67
CA ALA A 76 19.27 4.56 -6.52
C ALA A 76 20.47 4.09 -7.37
N GLU A 77 20.35 2.96 -8.09
CA GLU A 77 21.31 2.54 -9.12
C GLU A 77 20.89 3.09 -10.49
N ASN A 78 21.17 4.37 -10.75
CA ASN A 78 21.25 4.96 -12.08
C ASN A 78 22.32 6.07 -12.09
#